data_AF-A0A6P0UW64-F1
#
_entry.id   AF-A0A6P0UW64-F1
#
_cell.length_a   1.000
_cell.length_b   1.000
_cell.length_c   1.000
_cell.angle_alpha   90.00
_cell.angle_beta   90.00
_cell.angle_gamma   90.00
#
_symmetry.space_group_name_H-M   'P 1'
#
loop_
_entity.id
_entity.type
_entity.pdbx_description
1 polymer ?
#
loop_
_entity_poly.entity_id
_entity_poly.type
_entity_poly.pdbx_seq_one_letter_code
_entity_poly.pdbx_strand_id
1 'polypeptide(L)'
;MILDIVAPGGETSDSKRGGILTTGGTGIDGFWQGIGVPDYSWGHALDSKGQYVQVQGTSFAAPTVSGVVALMRGENPNLSRDRIIAILKETSTYQGLNLSQADTRTYRLQRAIGFGSAPNFPFLRPSGVFPLPEPIPASQYFYGSGLVNAEAAVNKAKGN
;
A
#
# COMPACT_ATOMS: atom_id res chain seq x y z
N MET A 1 -13.69 -5.51 -5.52
CA MET A 1 -12.23 -5.48 -5.76
C MET A 1 -11.60 -6.26 -4.64
N ILE A 2 -10.82 -7.30 -4.95
CA ILE A 2 -10.09 -8.08 -3.94
C ILE A 2 -8.67 -7.53 -3.93
N LEU A 3 -8.12 -7.29 -2.75
CA LEU A 3 -6.74 -6.86 -2.59
C LEU A 3 -5.81 -8.05 -2.81
N ASP A 4 -4.74 -7.86 -3.59
CA ASP A 4 -3.81 -8.94 -3.91
C ASP A 4 -2.66 -9.06 -2.89
N ILE A 5 -2.07 -7.92 -2.51
CA ILE A 5 -0.90 -7.82 -1.62
C ILE A 5 -0.91 -6.45 -0.95
N VAL A 6 -0.15 -6.29 0.14
CA VAL A 6 0.10 -5.00 0.78
C VAL A 6 1.58 -4.67 0.86
N ALA A 7 1.90 -3.38 0.90
CA ALA A 7 3.24 -2.86 1.12
C ALA A 7 3.17 -1.63 2.02
N PRO A 8 4.28 -1.23 2.67
CA PRO A 8 4.30 -0.05 3.53
C PRO A 8 3.91 1.21 2.74
N GLY A 9 2.91 1.92 3.26
CA GLY A 9 2.47 3.22 2.74
C GLY A 9 2.84 4.39 3.64
N GLY A 10 3.48 4.14 4.78
CA GLY A 10 3.82 5.13 5.80
C GLY A 10 2.67 5.41 6.78
N GLU A 11 3.03 5.87 7.98
CA GLU A 11 2.13 6.34 9.03
C GLU A 11 2.76 7.58 9.69
N THR A 12 2.20 8.76 9.41
CA THR A 12 2.73 10.03 9.95
C THR A 12 1.93 10.55 11.14
N SER A 13 0.79 9.94 11.49
CA SER A 13 -0.03 10.35 12.63
C SER A 13 0.61 10.03 13.98
N ASP A 14 1.27 8.87 14.10
CA ASP A 14 1.96 8.46 15.32
C ASP A 14 3.35 9.11 15.46
N SER A 15 4.04 9.34 14.33
CA SER A 15 5.36 9.95 14.31
C SER A 15 5.70 10.48 12.92
N LYS A 16 6.35 11.65 12.85
CA LYS A 16 6.94 12.15 11.59
C LYS A 16 7.96 11.17 10.99
N ARG A 17 8.50 10.22 11.78
CA ARG A 17 9.46 9.20 11.30
C ARG A 17 8.80 7.93 10.75
N GLY A 18 7.49 7.75 10.90
CA GLY A 18 6.78 6.58 10.40
C GLY A 18 6.33 6.71 8.94
N GLY A 19 6.49 7.88 8.32
CA GLY A 19 6.17 8.11 6.92
C GLY A 19 7.13 7.44 5.93
N ILE A 20 6.73 7.42 4.67
CA ILE A 20 7.63 7.13 3.55
C ILE A 20 8.39 8.42 3.23
N LEU A 21 9.71 8.33 3.17
CA LEU A 21 10.55 9.44 2.76
C LEU A 21 10.47 9.60 1.24
N THR A 22 10.10 10.79 0.77
CA THR A 22 10.09 11.12 -0.67
C THR A 22 10.61 12.54 -0.89
N THR A 23 10.93 12.87 -2.14
CA THR A 23 11.32 14.23 -2.52
C THR A 23 10.12 15.17 -2.49
N GLY A 24 10.29 16.34 -1.87
CA GLY A 24 9.28 17.40 -1.91
C GLY A 24 9.42 18.28 -3.15
N GLY A 25 8.33 18.97 -3.51
CA GLY A 25 8.28 19.83 -4.70
C GLY A 25 8.90 21.23 -4.51
N THR A 26 9.22 21.61 -3.28
CA THR A 26 9.68 22.97 -2.94
C THR A 26 11.18 23.08 -2.76
N GLY A 27 11.92 22.00 -2.93
CA GLY A 27 13.38 21.95 -2.75
C GLY A 27 14.21 22.75 -3.77
N ILE A 28 13.57 23.31 -4.81
CA ILE A 28 14.25 24.06 -5.88
C ILE A 28 14.41 25.54 -5.51
N ASP A 29 15.55 26.14 -5.82
CA ASP A 29 15.85 27.53 -5.43
C ASP A 29 14.88 28.55 -6.04
N GLY A 30 14.39 28.29 -7.26
CA GLY A 30 13.41 29.16 -7.93
C GLY A 30 12.08 29.29 -7.17
N PHE A 31 11.66 28.27 -6.42
CA PHE A 31 10.46 28.34 -5.58
C PHE A 31 10.61 29.36 -4.44
N TRP A 32 11.82 29.50 -3.91
CA TRP A 32 12.14 30.38 -2.77
C TRP A 32 12.53 31.79 -3.19
N GLN A 33 12.50 32.13 -4.48
CA GLN A 33 12.85 33.46 -4.95
C GLN A 33 11.86 34.51 -4.42
N GLY A 34 12.35 35.46 -3.62
CA GLY A 34 11.51 36.49 -3.00
C GLY A 34 10.74 36.02 -1.77
N ILE A 35 10.94 34.77 -1.33
CA ILE A 35 10.35 34.20 -0.11
C ILE A 35 11.50 33.90 0.86
N GLY A 36 11.39 34.35 2.11
CA GLY A 36 12.37 33.99 3.15
C GLY A 36 12.34 32.49 3.41
N VAL A 37 13.48 31.82 3.26
CA VAL A 37 13.61 30.40 3.62
C VAL A 37 13.58 30.30 5.15
N PRO A 38 12.64 29.55 5.75
CA PRO A 38 12.59 29.38 7.19
C PRO A 38 13.84 28.63 7.69
N ASP A 39 14.22 28.81 8.95
CA ASP A 39 15.27 28.04 9.62
C ASP A 39 14.73 26.77 10.31
N TYR A 40 13.45 26.47 10.15
CA TYR A 40 12.75 25.31 10.68
C TYR A 40 12.07 24.49 9.56
N SER A 41 11.67 23.26 9.90
CA SER A 41 10.96 22.37 8.96
C SER A 41 9.60 22.94 8.53
N TRP A 42 9.37 23.00 7.22
CA TRP A 42 8.14 23.56 6.67
C TRP A 42 7.10 22.46 6.35
N GLY A 43 6.00 22.43 7.10
CA GLY A 43 4.92 21.45 6.89
C GLY A 43 5.34 19.99 7.17
N HIS A 44 5.21 19.13 6.16
CA HIS A 44 5.65 17.73 6.20
C HIS A 44 7.13 17.54 5.82
N ALA A 45 7.85 18.64 5.56
CA ALA A 45 9.27 18.60 5.25
C ALA A 45 10.13 18.18 6.44
N LEU A 46 11.26 17.56 6.14
CA LEU A 46 12.33 17.25 7.08
C LEU A 46 13.43 18.32 7.10
N ASP A 47 13.43 19.20 6.11
CA ASP A 47 14.35 20.31 5.93
C ASP A 47 13.59 21.63 5.73
N SER A 48 14.31 22.76 5.73
CA SER A 48 13.74 24.09 5.60
C SER A 48 13.16 24.39 4.22
N LYS A 49 13.71 23.79 3.17
CA LYS A 49 13.28 24.01 1.78
C LYS A 49 12.25 22.97 1.31
N GLY A 50 12.02 21.90 2.06
CA GLY A 50 11.17 20.80 1.64
C GLY A 50 11.77 20.00 0.48
N GLN A 51 13.09 19.80 0.50
CA GLN A 51 13.75 18.84 -0.39
C GLN A 51 13.26 17.42 -0.12
N TYR A 52 13.02 17.08 1.14
CA TYR A 52 12.49 15.80 1.56
C TYR A 52 11.27 15.97 2.45
N VAL A 53 10.25 15.16 2.17
CA VAL A 53 8.98 15.15 2.91
C VAL A 53 8.64 13.74 3.36
N GLN A 54 7.93 13.65 4.47
CA GLN A 54 7.37 12.40 4.97
C GLN A 54 5.90 12.32 4.58
N VAL A 55 5.55 11.24 3.89
CA VAL A 55 4.20 11.06 3.33
C VAL A 55 3.59 9.75 3.80
N GLN A 56 2.26 9.69 3.76
CA GLN A 56 1.50 8.47 3.99
C GLN A 56 0.42 8.25 2.94
N GLY A 57 0.07 6.99 2.73
CA GLY A 57 -1.07 6.59 1.90
C GLY A 57 -0.76 5.42 0.97
N THR A 58 -1.83 4.84 0.42
CA THR A 58 -1.73 3.69 -0.50
C THR A 58 -0.98 4.03 -1.79
N SER A 59 -0.99 5.30 -2.21
CA SER A 59 -0.20 5.80 -3.33
C SER A 59 1.30 5.54 -3.19
N PHE A 60 1.81 5.44 -1.96
CA PHE A 60 3.23 5.21 -1.67
C PHE A 60 3.57 3.72 -1.46
N ALA A 61 2.57 2.87 -1.29
CA ALA A 61 2.76 1.42 -1.37
C ALA A 61 3.05 0.96 -2.81
N ALA A 62 2.39 1.56 -3.81
CA ALA A 62 2.57 1.22 -5.23
C ALA A 62 4.03 1.35 -5.76
N PRO A 63 4.77 2.46 -5.54
CA PRO A 63 6.17 2.56 -5.94
C PRO A 63 7.07 1.58 -5.19
N THR A 64 6.77 1.26 -3.92
CA THR A 64 7.50 0.23 -3.16
C THR A 64 7.38 -1.14 -3.83
N VAL A 65 6.15 -1.56 -4.18
CA VAL A 65 5.93 -2.82 -4.92
C VAL A 65 6.61 -2.77 -6.29
N SER A 66 6.55 -1.64 -6.99
CA SER A 66 7.18 -1.47 -8.30
C SER A 66 8.70 -1.64 -8.23
N GLY A 67 9.33 -1.14 -7.17
CA GLY A 67 10.76 -1.34 -6.89
C GLY A 67 11.11 -2.82 -6.70
N VAL A 68 10.30 -3.57 -5.93
CA VAL A 68 10.49 -5.01 -5.74
C VAL A 68 10.38 -5.75 -7.08
N VAL A 69 9.37 -5.43 -7.89
CA VAL A 69 9.21 -6.01 -9.23
C VAL A 69 10.39 -5.69 -10.14
N ALA A 70 10.93 -4.46 -10.06
CA ALA A 70 12.12 -4.09 -10.81
C ALA A 70 13.33 -4.94 -10.41
N LEU A 71 13.54 -5.20 -9.11
CA LEU A 71 14.59 -6.09 -8.62
C LEU A 71 14.38 -7.54 -9.10
N MET A 72 13.15 -8.06 -9.00
CA MET A 72 12.82 -9.39 -9.51
C MET A 72 13.15 -9.53 -11.01
N ARG A 73 12.81 -8.53 -11.82
CA ARG A 73 13.13 -8.52 -13.26
C ARG A 73 14.61 -8.28 -13.55
N GLY A 74 15.33 -7.60 -12.66
CA GLY A 74 16.78 -7.48 -12.72
C GLY A 74 17.48 -8.83 -12.61
N GLU A 75 16.96 -9.70 -11.75
CA GLU A 75 17.45 -11.08 -11.59
C GLU A 75 16.97 -12.02 -12.71
N ASN A 76 15.73 -11.86 -13.16
CA ASN A 76 15.17 -12.67 -14.23
C ASN A 76 14.33 -11.81 -15.21
N PRO A 77 14.94 -11.33 -16.31
CA PRO A 77 14.28 -10.44 -17.27
C PRO A 77 13.07 -11.07 -17.99
N ASN A 78 13.02 -12.40 -18.04
CA ASN A 78 12.02 -13.19 -18.76
C ASN A 78 10.76 -13.51 -17.92
N LEU A 79 10.68 -13.03 -16.69
CA LEU A 79 9.49 -13.22 -15.86
C LEU A 79 8.25 -12.61 -16.51
N SER A 80 7.21 -13.44 -16.67
CA SER A 80 5.89 -12.97 -17.09
C SER A 80 5.19 -12.22 -15.96
N ARG A 81 4.23 -11.36 -16.32
CA ARG A 81 3.38 -10.65 -15.35
C ARG A 81 2.72 -11.61 -14.35
N ASP A 82 2.14 -12.70 -14.86
CA ASP A 82 1.45 -13.67 -14.02
C ASP A 82 2.41 -14.35 -13.03
N ARG A 83 3.63 -14.64 -13.48
CA ARG A 83 4.65 -15.22 -12.59
C ARG A 83 5.12 -14.22 -11.55
N ILE A 84 5.25 -12.94 -11.89
CA ILE A 84 5.58 -11.88 -10.93
C ILE A 84 4.50 -11.80 -9.84
N ILE A 85 3.22 -11.74 -10.22
CA ILE A 85 2.11 -11.70 -9.28
C ILE A 85 2.08 -12.96 -8.41
N ALA A 86 2.28 -14.14 -9.01
CA ALA A 86 2.34 -15.39 -8.27
C ALA A 86 3.47 -15.40 -7.23
N ILE A 87 4.69 -15.01 -7.61
CA ILE A 87 5.83 -14.94 -6.70
C ILE A 87 5.54 -13.96 -5.54
N LEU A 88 5.00 -12.77 -5.83
CA LEU A 88 4.64 -11.80 -4.80
C LEU A 88 3.63 -12.38 -3.81
N LYS A 89 2.57 -13.04 -4.30
CA LYS A 89 1.56 -13.68 -3.44
C LYS A 89 2.12 -14.85 -2.63
N GLU A 90 2.96 -15.68 -3.25
CA GLU A 90 3.57 -16.87 -2.63
C GLU A 90 4.62 -16.51 -1.57
N THR A 91 5.20 -15.32 -1.63
CA THR A 91 6.26 -14.88 -0.72
C THR A 91 5.82 -13.82 0.29
N SER A 92 4.63 -13.24 0.11
CA SER A 92 4.02 -12.35 1.10
C SER A 92 3.78 -13.05 2.44
N THR A 93 3.79 -12.26 3.52
CA THR A 93 3.58 -12.74 4.89
C THR A 93 2.57 -11.89 5.65
N TYR A 94 1.83 -12.52 6.56
CA TYR A 94 0.98 -11.79 7.51
C TYR A 94 1.74 -11.36 8.77
N GLN A 95 3.02 -11.74 8.91
CA GLN A 95 3.83 -11.34 10.05
C GLN A 95 3.94 -9.81 10.13
N GLY A 96 3.67 -9.25 11.31
CA GLY A 96 3.66 -7.81 11.52
C GLY A 96 2.38 -7.10 11.08
N LEU A 97 1.40 -7.82 10.52
CA LEU A 97 0.07 -7.29 10.21
C LEU A 97 -0.91 -7.68 11.31
N ASN A 98 -1.55 -6.67 11.91
CA ASN A 98 -2.57 -6.88 12.94
C ASN A 98 -3.86 -6.21 12.50
N LEU A 99 -4.98 -6.92 12.63
CA LEU A 99 -6.29 -6.32 12.46
C LEU A 99 -6.64 -5.56 13.73
N SER A 100 -7.09 -4.32 13.59
CA SER A 100 -7.65 -3.61 14.73
C SER A 100 -9.02 -4.21 15.09
N GLN A 101 -9.48 -3.94 16.33
CA GLN A 101 -10.85 -4.29 16.70
C GLN A 101 -11.88 -3.55 15.83
N ALA A 102 -11.56 -2.33 15.38
CA ALA A 102 -12.41 -1.55 14.49
C ALA A 102 -12.53 -2.21 13.11
N ASP A 103 -11.43 -2.70 12.54
CA ASP A 103 -11.41 -3.42 11.26
C ASP A 103 -12.23 -4.71 11.34
N THR A 104 -12.06 -5.45 12.44
CA THR A 104 -12.81 -6.68 12.69
C THR A 104 -14.31 -6.42 12.75
N ARG A 105 -14.73 -5.33 13.43
CA ARG A 105 -16.15 -4.92 13.49
C ARG A 105 -16.67 -4.49 12.12
N THR A 106 -15.89 -3.71 11.38
CA THR A 106 -16.22 -3.24 10.04
C THR A 106 -16.41 -4.41 9.07
N TYR A 107 -15.48 -5.36 9.08
CA TYR A 107 -15.56 -6.57 8.27
C TYR A 107 -16.77 -7.42 8.65
N ARG A 108 -17.09 -7.56 9.95
CA ARG A 108 -18.30 -8.29 10.39
C ARG A 108 -19.58 -7.69 9.79
N LEU A 109 -19.67 -6.35 9.77
CA LEU A 109 -20.80 -5.65 9.17
C LEU A 109 -20.83 -5.82 7.65
N GLN A 110 -19.69 -5.65 6.97
CA GLN A 110 -19.56 -5.81 5.52
C GLN A 110 -19.90 -7.25 5.05
N ARG A 111 -19.48 -8.26 5.81
CA ARG A 111 -19.85 -9.66 5.59
C ARG A 111 -21.35 -9.89 5.70
N ALA A 112 -22.03 -9.20 6.62
CA ALA A 112 -23.47 -9.36 6.84
C ALA A 112 -24.32 -8.66 5.76
N ILE A 113 -23.83 -7.57 5.16
CA ILE A 113 -24.57 -6.76 4.15
C ILE A 113 -24.18 -7.08 2.69
N GLY A 114 -23.11 -7.85 2.48
CA GLY A 114 -22.53 -8.14 1.17
C GLY A 114 -21.45 -7.13 0.76
N PHE A 115 -20.29 -7.64 0.34
CA PHE A 115 -19.16 -6.86 -0.16
C PHE A 115 -19.57 -6.05 -1.41
N GLY A 116 -19.69 -4.73 -1.29
CA GLY A 116 -20.17 -3.85 -2.37
C GLY A 116 -21.19 -2.79 -1.95
N SER A 117 -21.67 -2.83 -0.71
CA SER A 117 -22.57 -1.81 -0.16
C SER A 117 -21.78 -0.63 0.41
N ALA A 118 -21.63 0.46 -0.36
CA ALA A 118 -21.18 1.74 0.20
C ALA A 118 -22.40 2.48 0.80
N PRO A 119 -22.26 3.17 1.96
CA PRO A 119 -23.39 3.85 2.61
C PRO A 119 -24.12 4.86 1.71
N ASN A 120 -23.44 5.38 0.68
CA ASN A 120 -23.98 6.35 -0.29
C ASN A 120 -24.24 5.77 -1.69
N PHE A 121 -24.13 4.46 -1.89
CA PHE A 121 -24.47 3.78 -3.16
C PHE A 121 -25.47 2.64 -2.91
N PRO A 122 -26.78 2.93 -2.87
CA PRO A 122 -27.81 1.92 -2.58
C PRO A 122 -28.04 0.87 -3.69
N PHE A 123 -27.38 0.97 -4.86
CA PHE A 123 -27.72 0.18 -6.07
C PHE A 123 -26.57 -0.63 -6.70
N LEU A 124 -25.75 -1.32 -5.92
CA LEU A 124 -24.95 -2.46 -6.43
C LEU A 124 -25.51 -3.79 -5.93
N ARG A 125 -26.85 -3.92 -5.95
CA ARG A 125 -27.49 -5.23 -6.04
C ARG A 125 -27.86 -5.41 -7.52
N PRO A 126 -27.08 -6.16 -8.33
CA PRO A 126 -27.60 -6.65 -9.58
C PRO A 126 -28.92 -7.36 -9.26
N SER A 127 -30.02 -6.94 -9.89
CA SER A 127 -31.35 -7.53 -9.70
C SER A 127 -31.31 -8.99 -10.14
N GLY A 128 -30.97 -9.89 -9.22
CA GLY A 128 -30.82 -11.31 -9.45
C GLY A 128 -30.49 -12.04 -8.16
N VAL A 129 -30.88 -13.32 -8.09
CA VAL A 129 -30.51 -14.23 -6.99
C VAL A 129 -29.05 -14.63 -7.19
N PHE A 130 -28.13 -13.70 -6.92
CA PHE A 130 -26.71 -14.03 -6.87
C PHE A 130 -26.40 -14.60 -5.48
N PRO A 131 -25.82 -15.81 -5.38
CA PRO A 131 -25.36 -16.30 -4.09
C PRO A 131 -24.36 -15.30 -3.53
N LEU A 132 -24.50 -14.97 -2.25
CA LEU A 132 -23.51 -14.16 -1.56
C LEU A 132 -22.16 -14.90 -1.69
N PRO A 133 -21.10 -14.25 -2.21
CA PRO A 133 -19.81 -14.89 -2.32
C PRO A 133 -19.36 -15.40 -0.96
N GLU A 134 -18.73 -16.58 -0.92
CA GLU A 134 -18.20 -17.12 0.33
C GLU A 134 -17.24 -16.10 0.97
N PRO A 135 -17.43 -15.77 2.25
CA PRO A 135 -16.64 -14.74 2.88
C PRO A 135 -15.20 -15.23 3.09
N ILE A 136 -14.24 -14.55 2.44
CA ILE A 136 -12.81 -14.73 2.65
C ILE A 136 -12.42 -14.27 4.06
N PRO A 137 -11.37 -14.83 4.70
CA PRO A 137 -10.90 -14.37 6.00
C PRO A 137 -10.68 -12.85 6.07
N ALA A 138 -10.94 -12.23 7.23
CA ALA A 138 -10.80 -10.78 7.42
C ALA A 138 -9.37 -10.28 7.08
N SER A 139 -8.35 -11.06 7.44
CA SER A 139 -6.96 -10.76 7.10
C SER A 139 -6.75 -10.70 5.59
N GLN A 140 -7.32 -11.64 4.84
CA GLN A 140 -7.24 -11.66 3.38
C GLN A 140 -8.03 -10.51 2.74
N TYR A 141 -9.13 -10.09 3.36
CA TYR A 141 -9.90 -8.94 2.91
C TYR A 141 -9.10 -7.63 3.01
N PHE A 142 -8.43 -7.40 4.15
CA PHE A 142 -7.67 -6.18 4.40
C PHE A 142 -6.24 -6.20 3.86
N TYR A 143 -5.63 -7.37 3.71
CA TYR A 143 -4.20 -7.50 3.40
C TYR A 143 -3.89 -8.36 2.15
N GLY A 144 -4.90 -8.91 1.47
CA GLY A 144 -4.68 -9.80 0.34
C GLY A 144 -3.88 -11.04 0.74
N SER A 145 -2.81 -11.36 0.01
CA SER A 145 -1.85 -12.41 0.38
C SER A 145 -0.88 -12.00 1.50
N GLY A 146 -0.90 -10.74 1.95
CA GLY A 146 -0.05 -10.21 3.01
C GLY A 146 0.99 -9.21 2.54
N LEU A 147 1.88 -8.84 3.47
CA LEU A 147 2.96 -7.89 3.28
C LEU A 147 4.00 -8.44 2.32
N VAL A 148 4.35 -7.67 1.29
CA VAL A 148 5.40 -8.02 0.34
C VAL A 148 6.72 -8.26 1.06
N ASN A 149 7.28 -9.45 0.90
CA ASN A 149 8.63 -9.78 1.32
C ASN A 149 9.58 -9.67 0.11
N ALA A 150 10.27 -8.53 0.00
CA ALA A 150 11.15 -8.24 -1.12
C ALA A 150 12.27 -9.26 -1.29
N GLU A 151 12.92 -9.66 -0.20
CA GLU A 151 14.01 -10.63 -0.21
C GLU A 151 13.54 -11.98 -0.75
N ALA A 152 12.47 -12.53 -0.17
CA ALA A 152 11.92 -13.81 -0.60
C ALA A 152 11.44 -13.77 -2.06
N ALA A 153 10.80 -12.68 -2.49
CA ALA A 153 10.35 -12.50 -3.86
C ALA A 153 11.51 -12.48 -4.87
N VAL A 154 12.57 -11.72 -4.57
CA VAL A 154 13.77 -11.63 -5.42
C VAL A 154 14.52 -12.96 -5.45
N ASN A 155 14.67 -13.64 -4.31
CA ASN A 155 15.31 -14.96 -4.26
C ASN A 155 14.55 -16.00 -5.07
N LYS A 156 13.21 -15.98 -5.02
CA LYS A 156 12.36 -16.88 -5.81
C LYS A 156 12.35 -16.54 -7.30
N ALA A 157 12.52 -15.27 -7.66
CA ALA A 157 12.67 -14.83 -9.04
C ALA A 157 13.93 -15.39 -9.72
N LYS A 158 15.01 -15.61 -8.96
CA LYS A 158 16.26 -16.22 -9.43
C LYS A 158 16.10 -17.68 -9.88
N GLY A 159 15.05 -18.38 -9.42
CA GLY A 159 14.86 -19.81 -9.70
C GLY A 159 15.56 -20.75 -8.72
N ASN A 160 15.92 -20.26 -7.53
CA ASN A 160 16.36 -21.10 -6.40
C ASN A 160 15.18 -21.77 -5.68
#